data_AF-A0A961BIU9-F1
#
_entry.id   AF-A0A961BIU9-F1
#
_cell.length_a   1.000
_cell.length_b   1.000
_cell.length_c   1.000
_cell.angle_alpha   90.00
_cell.angle_beta   90.00
_cell.angle_gamma   90.00
#
_symmetry.space_group_name_H-M   'P 1'
#
loop_
_entity.id
_entity.type
_entity.pdbx_description
1 polymer ?
#
loop_
_entity_poly.entity_id
_entity_poly.type
_entity_poly.pdbx_seq_one_letter_code
_entity_poly.pdbx_strand_id
1 'polypeptide(L)'
;RIYAFPWNPARNAEFAPLDEDEAATRCGGRLPGFKPCPDDTTEHCLSNRADGEKYLAMVNEAAGPAAVIAEDLGMVPEYVRPSLESLRIAGMKVPQWEWDDYHRITPGSSYHETSFATYATHDHSPMKAQWQEQRALAYGAPEGSAERNEAWRFLNGLCSFAGINAFSGPDGSFPEYTDAVREGLLRGLALSNSRYAGIMITDLLGLTDRVNVPGVLAGENWVWRLDMTVKDLTRNPHWTAIATGLRNMLHETGRCAAGK
;
A
#
# COMPACT_ATOMS: atom_id res chain seq x y z
N ARG A 1 2.17 19.37 -9.89
CA ARG A 1 2.25 18.91 -11.31
C ARG A 1 1.17 17.88 -11.58
N ILE A 2 0.56 17.88 -12.77
CA ILE A 2 -0.39 16.84 -13.21
C ILE A 2 0.14 16.26 -14.52
N TYR A 3 0.11 14.94 -14.66
CA TYR A 3 0.40 14.30 -15.95
C TYR A 3 -0.79 14.52 -16.88
N ALA A 4 -0.60 15.33 -17.91
CA ALA A 4 -1.64 15.73 -18.83
C ALA A 4 -1.43 15.07 -20.19
N PHE A 5 -2.51 14.50 -20.73
CA PHE A 5 -2.55 14.05 -22.12
C PHE A 5 -3.04 15.20 -23.01
N PRO A 6 -2.41 15.43 -24.18
CA PRO A 6 -2.91 16.43 -25.12
C PRO A 6 -4.15 15.97 -25.91
N TRP A 7 -4.66 14.76 -25.62
CA TRP A 7 -5.91 14.21 -26.11
C TRP A 7 -6.79 13.70 -24.97
N ASN A 8 -8.07 13.47 -25.27
CA ASN A 8 -9.00 12.85 -24.33
C ASN A 8 -8.66 11.35 -24.19
N PRO A 9 -8.53 10.78 -22.97
CA PRO A 9 -8.23 9.36 -22.75
C PRO A 9 -9.15 8.36 -23.48
N ALA A 10 -10.38 8.75 -23.84
CA ALA A 10 -11.25 7.93 -24.69
C ALA A 10 -10.64 7.59 -26.06
N ARG A 11 -9.65 8.38 -26.50
CA ARG A 11 -8.90 8.20 -27.76
C ARG A 11 -7.62 7.40 -27.57
N ASN A 12 -7.34 6.85 -26.39
CA ASN A 12 -6.09 6.13 -26.14
C ASN A 12 -5.82 5.02 -27.17
N ALA A 13 -6.83 4.33 -27.68
CA ALA A 13 -6.66 3.32 -28.73
C ALA A 13 -6.13 3.89 -30.07
N GLU A 14 -6.39 5.16 -30.37
CA GLU A 14 -5.87 5.85 -31.56
C GLU A 14 -4.39 6.23 -31.43
N PHE A 15 -3.91 6.42 -30.19
CA PHE A 15 -2.56 6.88 -29.88
C PHE A 15 -1.64 5.77 -29.40
N ALA A 16 -2.18 4.69 -28.81
CA ALA A 16 -1.43 3.55 -28.32
C ALA A 16 -0.48 2.88 -29.35
N PRO A 17 -0.81 2.79 -30.65
CA PRO A 17 0.10 2.20 -31.63
C PRO A 17 1.11 3.19 -32.22
N LEU A 18 1.01 4.49 -31.90
CA LEU A 18 1.85 5.54 -32.47
C LEU A 18 3.19 5.64 -31.74
N ASP A 19 4.23 6.02 -32.47
CA ASP A 19 5.46 6.49 -31.84
C ASP A 19 5.32 7.94 -31.33
N GLU A 20 6.37 8.45 -30.66
CA GLU A 20 6.36 9.79 -30.08
C GLU A 20 6.20 10.90 -31.14
N ASP A 21 6.83 10.75 -32.31
CA ASP A 21 6.77 11.77 -33.37
C ASP A 21 5.39 11.82 -34.03
N GLU A 22 4.79 10.65 -34.27
CA GLU A 22 3.43 10.50 -34.80
C GLU A 22 2.39 11.08 -33.82
N ALA A 23 2.50 10.75 -32.53
CA ALA A 23 1.62 11.25 -31.50
C ALA A 23 1.74 12.77 -31.33
N ALA A 24 2.97 13.29 -31.31
CA ALA A 24 3.24 14.72 -31.23
C ALA A 24 2.65 15.45 -32.44
N THR A 25 2.87 14.94 -33.66
CA THR A 25 2.32 15.52 -34.89
C THR A 25 0.79 15.66 -34.83
N ARG A 26 0.09 14.63 -34.36
CA ARG A 26 -1.38 14.66 -34.20
C ARG A 26 -1.86 15.63 -33.11
N CYS A 27 -1.00 15.99 -32.17
CA CYS A 27 -1.33 16.82 -31.02
C CYS A 27 -0.76 18.24 -31.09
N GLY A 28 -0.28 18.66 -32.26
CA GLY A 28 0.32 19.97 -32.49
C GLY A 28 1.67 20.11 -31.80
N GLY A 29 2.51 19.08 -31.87
CA GLY A 29 3.83 18.98 -31.25
C GLY A 29 3.81 18.64 -29.76
N ARG A 30 2.64 18.36 -29.17
CA ARG A 30 2.51 18.07 -27.73
C ARG A 30 2.49 16.57 -27.47
N LEU A 31 3.20 16.15 -26.44
CA LEU A 31 3.16 14.79 -25.91
C LEU A 31 2.57 14.76 -24.50
N PRO A 32 2.09 13.59 -24.05
CA PRO A 32 1.72 13.40 -22.66
C PRO A 32 2.90 13.69 -21.73
N GLY A 33 2.63 14.41 -20.64
CA GLY A 33 3.69 14.81 -19.73
C GLY A 33 3.20 15.62 -18.54
N PHE A 34 4.05 15.74 -17.53
CA PHE A 34 3.77 16.56 -16.36
C PHE A 34 3.82 18.05 -16.69
N LYS A 35 2.81 18.78 -16.22
CA LYS A 35 2.76 20.26 -16.30
C LYS A 35 2.26 20.88 -14.97
N PRO A 36 2.86 22.01 -14.52
CA PRO A 36 4.22 22.45 -14.88
C PRO A 36 5.29 21.48 -14.32
N CYS A 37 6.53 21.57 -14.83
CA CYS A 37 7.75 20.91 -14.33
C CYS A 37 7.72 19.35 -14.24
N PRO A 38 8.39 18.62 -15.16
CA PRO A 38 8.35 17.15 -15.19
C PRO A 38 9.35 16.40 -14.30
N ASP A 39 10.08 17.06 -13.40
CA ASP A 39 11.15 16.46 -12.56
C ASP A 39 12.30 15.81 -13.36
N ASP A 40 12.56 16.30 -14.56
CA ASP A 40 13.67 15.91 -15.43
C ASP A 40 14.95 16.72 -15.18
N THR A 41 14.85 17.89 -14.55
CA THR A 41 16.00 18.74 -14.19
C THR A 41 15.99 19.04 -12.69
N THR A 42 17.17 19.31 -12.13
CA THR A 42 17.31 19.76 -10.74
C THR A 42 16.46 21.00 -10.46
N GLU A 43 16.40 21.94 -11.40
CA GLU A 43 15.57 23.15 -11.27
C GLU A 43 14.08 22.82 -11.18
N HIS A 44 13.59 21.91 -12.04
CA HIS A 44 12.21 21.46 -12.00
C HIS A 44 11.88 20.73 -10.70
N CYS A 45 12.77 19.84 -10.22
CA CYS A 45 12.61 19.16 -8.94
C CYS A 45 12.55 20.14 -7.77
N LEU A 46 13.46 21.13 -7.74
CA LEU A 46 13.48 22.16 -6.69
C LEU A 46 12.22 23.04 -6.71
N SER A 47 11.75 23.40 -7.90
CA SER A 47 10.51 24.17 -8.09
C SER A 47 9.29 23.39 -7.59
N ASN A 48 9.14 22.13 -8.03
CA ASN A 48 8.05 21.25 -7.57
C ASN A 48 8.11 20.97 -6.07
N ARG A 49 9.32 20.80 -5.51
CA ARG A 49 9.52 20.65 -4.08
C ARG A 49 9.05 21.90 -3.31
N ALA A 50 9.49 23.09 -3.72
CA ALA A 50 9.12 24.35 -3.06
C ALA A 50 7.61 24.60 -3.11
N ASP A 51 6.99 24.38 -4.27
CA ASP A 51 5.54 24.48 -4.42
C ASP A 51 4.79 23.44 -3.57
N GLY A 52 5.25 22.19 -3.61
CA GLY A 52 4.68 21.09 -2.83
C GLY A 52 4.74 21.37 -1.33
N GLU A 53 5.91 21.77 -0.81
CA GLU A 53 6.09 22.11 0.60
C GLU A 53 5.19 23.28 1.03
N LYS A 54 5.04 24.30 0.18
CA LYS A 54 4.12 25.41 0.42
C LYS A 54 2.67 24.94 0.56
N TYR A 55 2.17 24.14 -0.37
CA TYR A 55 0.77 23.67 -0.33
C TYR A 55 0.53 22.70 0.83
N LEU A 56 1.47 21.78 1.09
CA LEU A 56 1.37 20.84 2.19
C LEU A 56 1.40 21.55 3.55
N ALA A 57 2.22 22.60 3.70
CA ALA A 57 2.21 23.43 4.90
C ALA A 57 0.84 24.11 5.13
N MET A 58 0.23 24.64 4.07
CA MET A 58 -1.13 25.22 4.14
C MET A 58 -2.19 24.19 4.53
N VAL A 59 -2.11 22.96 4.00
CA VAL A 59 -3.01 21.86 4.37
C VAL A 59 -2.82 21.50 5.85
N ASN A 60 -1.58 21.39 6.31
CA ASN A 60 -1.27 21.05 7.69
C ASN A 60 -1.74 22.14 8.67
N GLU A 61 -1.56 23.41 8.31
CA GLU A 61 -2.10 24.55 9.09
C GLU A 61 -3.63 24.50 9.17
N ALA A 62 -4.30 24.30 8.02
CA ALA A 62 -5.76 24.25 7.96
C ALA A 62 -6.36 23.04 8.69
N ALA A 63 -5.63 21.92 8.76
CA ALA A 63 -6.04 20.73 9.51
C ALA A 63 -6.03 20.94 11.03
N GLY A 64 -5.28 21.94 11.52
CA GLY A 64 -5.18 22.26 12.95
C GLY A 64 -4.68 21.06 13.77
N PRO A 65 -5.47 20.55 14.75
CA PRO A 65 -5.05 19.40 15.55
C PRO A 65 -5.23 18.05 14.84
N ALA A 66 -5.89 18.00 13.69
CA ALA A 66 -6.09 16.76 12.95
C ALA A 66 -4.78 16.29 12.31
N ALA A 67 -4.56 14.97 12.29
CA ALA A 67 -3.42 14.40 11.60
C ALA A 67 -3.60 14.49 10.08
N VAL A 68 -2.55 14.92 9.38
CA VAL A 68 -2.46 14.82 7.92
C VAL A 68 -1.57 13.62 7.59
N ILE A 69 -2.09 12.74 6.73
CA ILE A 69 -1.40 11.56 6.23
C ILE A 69 -1.39 11.69 4.70
N ALA A 70 -0.20 11.58 4.11
CA ALA A 70 -0.02 11.60 2.67
C ALA A 70 0.00 10.15 2.16
N GLU A 71 -0.84 9.88 1.16
CA GLU A 71 -0.70 8.68 0.34
C GLU A 71 0.42 8.94 -0.70
N ASP A 72 1.65 8.57 -0.37
CA ASP A 72 2.82 8.64 -1.27
C ASP A 72 3.16 7.24 -1.81
N LEU A 73 2.23 6.66 -2.58
CA LEU A 73 2.40 5.37 -3.23
C LEU A 73 2.68 5.53 -4.74
N GLY A 74 3.27 4.50 -5.34
CA GLY A 74 3.63 4.50 -6.77
C GLY A 74 4.99 5.14 -7.05
N MET A 75 5.09 5.91 -8.14
CA MET A 75 6.34 6.56 -8.55
C MET A 75 6.48 7.92 -7.84
N VAL A 76 7.11 7.89 -6.67
CA VAL A 76 7.30 9.06 -5.81
C VAL A 76 8.71 9.65 -6.02
N PRO A 77 8.85 10.94 -6.39
CA PRO A 77 10.15 11.58 -6.48
C PRO A 77 10.91 11.56 -5.15
N GLU A 78 12.23 11.40 -5.22
CA GLU A 78 13.10 11.24 -4.04
C GLU A 78 12.99 12.38 -3.02
N TYR A 79 12.67 13.59 -3.47
CA TYR A 79 12.53 14.75 -2.59
C TYR A 79 11.22 14.77 -1.78
N VAL A 80 10.20 14.01 -2.17
CA VAL A 80 8.86 14.09 -1.55
C VAL A 80 8.87 13.52 -0.14
N ARG A 81 9.42 12.32 0.07
CA ARG A 81 9.48 11.68 1.40
C ARG A 81 10.24 12.54 2.44
N PRO A 82 11.42 13.11 2.13
CA PRO A 82 12.08 14.10 2.99
C PRO A 82 11.24 15.35 3.27
N SER A 83 10.51 15.88 2.28
CA SER A 83 9.63 17.03 2.48
C SER A 83 8.48 16.70 3.43
N LEU A 84 7.80 15.56 3.24
CA LEU A 84 6.75 15.07 4.13
C LEU A 84 7.26 14.92 5.57
N GLU A 85 8.45 14.33 5.73
CA GLU A 85 9.10 14.17 7.04
C GLU A 85 9.35 15.53 7.71
N SER A 86 9.93 16.49 6.99
CA SER A 86 10.23 17.82 7.53
C SER A 86 8.97 18.60 7.95
N LEU A 87 7.85 18.36 7.26
CA LEU A 87 6.53 18.92 7.59
C LEU A 87 5.75 18.08 8.62
N ARG A 88 6.32 16.96 9.10
CA ARG A 88 5.70 16.00 10.02
C ARG A 88 4.39 15.39 9.49
N ILE A 89 4.27 15.25 8.18
CA ILE A 89 3.16 14.60 7.49
C ILE A 89 3.54 13.14 7.25
N ALA A 90 2.76 12.21 7.80
CA ALA A 90 3.07 10.78 7.68
C ALA A 90 2.87 10.30 6.23
N GLY A 91 3.93 9.75 5.62
CA GLY A 91 3.83 9.00 4.35
C GLY A 91 3.41 7.54 4.57
N MET A 92 2.83 6.90 3.57
CA MET A 92 2.41 5.50 3.62
C MET A 92 3.56 4.52 3.39
N LYS A 93 3.53 3.42 4.14
CA LYS A 93 4.45 2.29 4.04
C LYS A 93 3.65 1.02 3.82
N VAL A 94 3.88 0.39 2.67
CA VAL A 94 3.30 -0.92 2.34
C VAL A 94 4.43 -1.95 2.38
N PRO A 95 4.49 -2.85 3.38
CA PRO A 95 5.69 -3.64 3.65
C PRO A 95 6.27 -4.37 2.45
N GLN A 96 5.43 -5.00 1.64
CA GLN A 96 5.83 -5.70 0.43
C GLN A 96 6.39 -4.81 -0.70
N TRP A 97 6.31 -3.48 -0.57
CA TRP A 97 6.87 -2.50 -1.51
C TRP A 97 8.02 -1.68 -0.93
N GLU A 98 8.37 -1.90 0.34
CA GLU A 98 9.49 -1.20 0.99
C GLU A 98 10.71 -2.11 1.01
N TRP A 99 11.66 -1.89 0.11
CA TRP A 99 12.85 -2.71 -0.07
C TRP A 99 14.10 -1.95 0.37
N ASP A 100 15.02 -2.65 1.02
CA ASP A 100 16.35 -2.11 1.33
C ASP A 100 17.31 -2.24 0.14
N ASP A 101 18.51 -1.67 0.27
CA ASP A 101 19.57 -1.74 -0.75
C ASP A 101 20.04 -3.17 -1.06
N TYR A 102 19.64 -4.15 -0.25
CA TYR A 102 19.94 -5.57 -0.41
C TYR A 102 18.74 -6.35 -0.99
N HIS A 103 17.72 -5.66 -1.50
CA HIS A 103 16.51 -6.23 -2.05
C HIS A 103 15.74 -7.14 -1.07
N ARG A 104 15.73 -6.77 0.21
CA ARG A 104 14.91 -7.40 1.24
C ARG A 104 13.81 -6.44 1.66
N ILE A 105 12.68 -6.98 2.11
CA ILE A 105 11.66 -6.14 2.76
C ILE A 105 12.30 -5.44 3.97
N THR A 106 12.18 -4.12 4.01
CA THR A 106 12.66 -3.28 5.10
C THR A 106 11.91 -3.65 6.38
N PRO A 107 12.61 -4.00 7.47
CA PRO A 107 11.96 -4.29 8.75
C PRO A 107 11.12 -3.11 9.22
N GLY A 108 9.91 -3.39 9.74
CA GLY A 108 9.03 -2.33 10.22
C GLY A 108 9.65 -1.48 11.33
N SER A 109 10.55 -2.04 12.14
CA SER A 109 11.31 -1.31 13.16
C SER A 109 12.24 -0.23 12.60
N SER A 110 12.60 -0.33 11.31
CA SER A 110 13.45 0.63 10.61
C SER A 110 12.65 1.72 9.90
N TYR A 111 11.31 1.67 9.93
CA TYR A 111 10.49 2.74 9.36
C TYR A 111 10.66 4.03 10.15
N HIS A 112 10.69 5.15 9.44
CA HIS A 112 10.69 6.47 10.08
C HIS A 112 9.36 6.69 10.84
N GLU A 113 9.42 7.33 12.01
CA GLU A 113 8.23 7.53 12.86
C GLU A 113 7.12 8.31 12.13
N THR A 114 7.49 9.29 11.30
CA THR A 114 6.57 10.05 10.44
C THR A 114 6.08 9.19 9.26
N SER A 115 5.39 8.09 9.56
CA SER A 115 4.79 7.21 8.56
C SER A 115 3.52 6.50 9.06
N PHE A 116 2.77 5.99 8.09
CA PHE A 116 1.55 5.21 8.23
C PHE A 116 1.77 3.84 7.57
N ALA A 117 1.85 2.77 8.35
CA ALA A 117 2.03 1.42 7.82
C ALA A 117 0.68 0.75 7.53
N THR A 118 0.51 0.13 6.36
CA THR A 118 -0.65 -0.71 6.02
C THR A 118 -0.25 -1.79 5.04
N TYR A 119 -0.94 -2.92 5.03
CA TYR A 119 -0.68 -3.99 4.06
C TYR A 119 -1.33 -3.76 2.70
N ALA A 120 -2.39 -2.97 2.66
CA ALA A 120 -3.14 -2.69 1.45
C ALA A 120 -4.00 -1.44 1.65
N THR A 121 -4.54 -0.95 0.55
CA THR A 121 -5.61 0.05 0.52
C THR A 121 -6.84 -0.56 -0.15
N HIS A 122 -7.92 0.18 -0.22
CA HIS A 122 -9.15 -0.23 -0.92
C HIS A 122 -8.94 -0.55 -2.41
N ASP A 123 -7.85 -0.07 -3.02
CA ASP A 123 -7.48 -0.33 -4.42
C ASP A 123 -6.80 -1.68 -4.64
N HIS A 124 -6.39 -2.33 -3.57
CA HIS A 124 -5.59 -3.56 -3.59
C HIS A 124 -6.40 -4.74 -3.06
N SER A 125 -6.01 -5.95 -3.47
CA SER A 125 -6.55 -7.18 -2.88
C SER A 125 -6.18 -7.23 -1.39
N PRO A 126 -7.07 -7.73 -0.50
CA PRO A 126 -6.72 -7.98 0.90
C PRO A 126 -5.55 -8.97 1.03
N MET A 127 -4.89 -8.96 2.18
CA MET A 127 -3.68 -9.73 2.45
C MET A 127 -3.90 -11.25 2.30
N LYS A 128 -5.08 -11.77 2.67
CA LYS A 128 -5.41 -13.19 2.45
C LYS A 128 -5.42 -13.56 0.97
N ALA A 129 -6.07 -12.73 0.14
CA ALA A 129 -6.14 -12.97 -1.30
C ALA A 129 -4.75 -12.88 -1.94
N GLN A 130 -3.97 -11.84 -1.59
CA GLN A 130 -2.57 -11.71 -2.03
C GLN A 130 -1.75 -12.95 -1.62
N TRP A 131 -1.81 -13.38 -0.36
CA TRP A 131 -1.05 -14.54 0.11
C TRP A 131 -1.39 -15.82 -0.65
N GLN A 132 -2.68 -16.10 -0.86
CA GLN A 132 -3.13 -17.29 -1.57
C GLN A 132 -2.70 -17.28 -3.04
N GLU A 133 -2.84 -16.14 -3.71
CA GLU A 133 -2.39 -15.95 -5.10
C GLU A 133 -0.88 -16.15 -5.23
N GLN A 134 -0.09 -15.50 -4.38
CA GLN A 134 1.37 -15.63 -4.40
C GLN A 134 1.79 -17.07 -4.05
N ARG A 135 1.11 -17.74 -3.11
CA ARG A 135 1.38 -19.15 -2.83
C ARG A 135 1.08 -20.05 -4.02
N ALA A 136 -0.02 -19.81 -4.74
CA ALA A 136 -0.33 -20.54 -5.97
C ALA A 136 0.74 -20.30 -7.05
N LEU A 137 1.23 -19.07 -7.23
CA LEU A 137 2.31 -18.77 -8.18
C LEU A 137 3.64 -19.40 -7.76
N ALA A 138 4.00 -19.38 -6.48
CA ALA A 138 5.24 -19.95 -5.97
C ALA A 138 5.40 -21.45 -6.29
N TYR A 139 4.29 -22.18 -6.34
CA TYR A 139 4.28 -23.63 -6.59
C TYR A 139 3.70 -24.04 -7.96
N GLY A 140 2.95 -23.17 -8.63
CA GLY A 140 2.29 -23.44 -9.89
C GLY A 140 2.95 -22.80 -11.12
N ALA A 141 3.68 -21.70 -10.96
CA ALA A 141 4.39 -21.07 -12.08
C ALA A 141 5.64 -21.88 -12.47
N PRO A 142 6.08 -21.81 -13.75
CA PRO A 142 7.25 -22.53 -14.22
C PRO A 142 8.49 -22.24 -13.37
N GLU A 143 9.31 -23.26 -13.14
CA GLU A 143 10.56 -23.11 -12.41
C GLU A 143 11.49 -22.11 -13.11
N GLY A 144 12.04 -21.16 -12.34
CA GLY A 144 12.89 -20.08 -12.85
C GLY A 144 12.15 -18.90 -13.48
N SER A 145 10.82 -18.93 -13.59
CA SER A 145 10.03 -17.79 -14.09
C SER A 145 10.09 -16.58 -13.15
N ALA A 146 9.89 -15.39 -13.72
CA ALA A 146 9.88 -14.14 -12.96
C ALA A 146 8.74 -14.15 -11.93
N GLU A 147 7.57 -14.62 -12.34
CA GLU A 147 6.35 -14.73 -11.52
C GLU A 147 6.58 -15.64 -10.31
N ARG A 148 7.23 -16.79 -10.52
CA ARG A 148 7.62 -17.68 -9.41
C ARG A 148 8.57 -16.97 -8.46
N ASN A 149 9.62 -16.33 -8.99
CA ASN A 149 10.63 -15.66 -8.17
C ASN A 149 10.05 -14.49 -7.36
N GLU A 150 9.15 -13.71 -7.95
CA GLU A 150 8.44 -12.61 -7.28
C GLU A 150 7.53 -13.13 -6.16
N ALA A 151 6.77 -14.20 -6.42
CA ALA A 151 5.93 -14.83 -5.41
C ALA A 151 6.73 -15.36 -4.21
N TRP A 152 7.87 -16.01 -4.48
CA TRP A 152 8.79 -16.46 -3.43
C TRP A 152 9.35 -15.30 -2.62
N ARG A 153 9.75 -14.20 -3.26
CA ARG A 153 10.24 -12.98 -2.59
C ARG A 153 9.16 -12.35 -1.72
N PHE A 154 7.94 -12.24 -2.24
CA PHE A 154 6.79 -11.70 -1.51
C PHE A 154 6.52 -12.49 -0.22
N LEU A 155 6.35 -13.82 -0.33
CA LEU A 155 6.01 -14.67 0.81
C LEU A 155 7.14 -14.72 1.84
N ASN A 156 8.39 -14.91 1.38
CA ASN A 156 9.55 -14.95 2.27
C ASN A 156 9.77 -13.60 2.97
N GLY A 157 9.63 -12.50 2.24
CA GLY A 157 9.74 -11.15 2.77
C GLY A 157 8.71 -10.89 3.86
N LEU A 158 7.43 -11.19 3.62
CA LEU A 158 6.38 -11.00 4.62
C LEU A 158 6.54 -11.93 5.82
N CYS A 159 7.00 -13.17 5.61
CA CYS A 159 7.35 -14.06 6.71
C CYS A 159 8.44 -13.43 7.59
N SER A 160 9.52 -12.92 6.97
CA SER A 160 10.60 -12.24 7.68
C SER A 160 10.12 -10.97 8.40
N PHE A 161 9.29 -10.16 7.75
CA PHE A 161 8.75 -8.91 8.31
C PHE A 161 7.89 -9.19 9.55
N ALA A 162 7.08 -10.25 9.51
CA ALA A 162 6.14 -10.61 10.58
C ALA A 162 6.70 -11.61 11.61
N GLY A 163 7.93 -12.09 11.44
CA GLY A 163 8.51 -13.12 12.30
C GLY A 163 7.83 -14.49 12.18
N ILE A 164 7.24 -14.79 11.02
CA ILE A 164 6.60 -16.08 10.72
C ILE A 164 7.64 -17.04 10.14
N ASN A 165 7.61 -18.30 10.55
CA ASN A 165 8.47 -19.32 9.94
C ASN A 165 8.00 -19.62 8.50
N ALA A 166 8.81 -19.21 7.52
CA ALA A 166 8.53 -19.31 6.09
C ALA A 166 8.32 -20.74 5.57
N PHE A 167 8.77 -21.78 6.28
CA PHE A 167 8.67 -23.17 5.84
C PHE A 167 7.94 -24.05 6.86
N SER A 168 6.89 -23.48 7.46
CA SER A 168 6.05 -24.15 8.45
C SER A 168 4.84 -24.88 7.86
N GLY A 169 4.71 -24.92 6.53
CA GLY A 169 3.71 -25.75 5.85
C GLY A 169 3.94 -27.25 6.08
N PRO A 170 2.90 -28.11 5.93
CA PRO A 170 2.99 -29.55 6.24
C PRO A 170 4.08 -30.32 5.46
N ASP A 171 4.45 -29.83 4.29
CA ASP A 171 5.43 -30.38 3.35
C ASP A 171 6.72 -29.52 3.27
N GLY A 172 6.90 -28.58 4.21
CA GLY A 172 7.98 -27.59 4.15
C GLY A 172 7.70 -26.43 3.18
N SER A 173 6.47 -26.30 2.67
CA SER A 173 6.03 -25.13 1.92
C SER A 173 5.82 -23.89 2.80
N PHE A 174 5.58 -22.73 2.17
CA PHE A 174 5.01 -21.57 2.84
C PHE A 174 3.69 -21.94 3.52
N PRO A 175 3.43 -21.42 4.74
CA PRO A 175 2.21 -21.77 5.46
C PRO A 175 0.97 -21.30 4.69
N GLU A 176 -0.13 -22.03 4.85
CA GLU A 176 -1.45 -21.58 4.42
C GLU A 176 -1.85 -20.32 5.20
N TYR A 177 -2.72 -19.48 4.61
CA TYR A 177 -3.23 -18.28 5.29
C TYR A 177 -4.25 -18.67 6.38
N THR A 178 -3.74 -18.98 7.56
CA THR A 178 -4.51 -19.30 8.77
C THR A 178 -4.68 -18.08 9.67
N ASP A 179 -5.50 -18.21 10.72
CA ASP A 179 -5.62 -17.17 11.76
C ASP A 179 -4.27 -16.83 12.39
N ALA A 180 -3.37 -17.81 12.57
CA ALA A 180 -2.04 -17.58 13.10
C ALA A 180 -1.15 -16.74 12.16
N VAL A 181 -1.24 -16.99 10.84
CA VAL A 181 -0.53 -16.17 9.83
C VAL A 181 -1.09 -14.75 9.80
N ARG A 182 -2.43 -14.61 9.80
CA ARG A 182 -3.10 -13.31 9.90
C ARG A 182 -2.63 -12.55 11.13
N GLU A 183 -2.69 -13.16 12.31
CA GLU A 183 -2.28 -12.53 13.56
C GLU A 183 -0.80 -12.17 13.58
N GLY A 184 0.07 -13.02 13.03
CA GLY A 184 1.49 -12.73 12.87
C GLY A 184 1.73 -11.49 12.01
N LEU A 185 1.06 -11.39 10.86
CA LEU A 185 1.15 -10.22 9.98
C LEU A 185 0.64 -8.95 10.69
N LEU A 186 -0.56 -8.98 11.28
CA LEU A 186 -1.11 -7.83 12.01
C LEU A 186 -0.17 -7.38 13.15
N ARG A 187 0.43 -8.33 13.86
CA ARG A 187 1.40 -8.06 14.93
C ARG A 187 2.68 -7.45 14.38
N GLY A 188 3.22 -7.96 13.27
CA GLY A 188 4.38 -7.40 12.58
C GLY A 188 4.15 -5.94 12.18
N LEU A 189 2.97 -5.63 11.64
CA LEU A 189 2.58 -4.26 11.30
C LEU A 189 2.49 -3.37 12.55
N ALA A 190 1.88 -3.88 13.62
CA ALA A 190 1.74 -3.17 14.89
C ALA A 190 3.09 -2.94 15.61
N LEU A 191 4.10 -3.78 15.37
CA LEU A 191 5.47 -3.62 15.88
C LEU A 191 6.34 -2.67 15.05
N SER A 192 5.85 -2.18 13.91
CA SER A 192 6.60 -1.19 13.13
C SER A 192 6.87 0.09 13.94
N ASN A 193 7.86 0.87 13.54
CA ASN A 193 8.14 2.18 14.15
C ASN A 193 7.30 3.32 13.55
N SER A 194 6.46 3.04 12.55
CA SER A 194 5.50 4.01 11.99
C SER A 194 4.59 4.57 13.08
N ARG A 195 4.30 5.87 13.08
CA ARG A 195 3.37 6.49 14.05
C ARG A 195 1.97 5.90 13.96
N TYR A 196 1.51 5.58 12.75
CA TYR A 196 0.20 4.99 12.51
C TYR A 196 0.34 3.60 11.88
N ALA A 197 -0.60 2.71 12.23
CA ALA A 197 -0.78 1.42 11.56
C ALA A 197 -2.26 1.28 11.18
N GLY A 198 -2.52 1.12 9.88
CA GLY A 198 -3.85 0.90 9.31
C GLY A 198 -4.09 -0.58 9.05
N ILE A 199 -5.25 -1.07 9.47
CA ILE A 199 -5.69 -2.44 9.21
C ILE A 199 -7.02 -2.34 8.46
N MET A 200 -7.10 -2.91 7.26
CA MET A 200 -8.37 -2.99 6.55
C MET A 200 -9.30 -3.98 7.25
N ILE A 201 -10.61 -3.72 7.21
CA ILE A 201 -11.59 -4.64 7.81
C ILE A 201 -11.53 -6.02 7.17
N THR A 202 -11.22 -6.11 5.88
CA THR A 202 -11.02 -7.37 5.16
C THR A 202 -9.81 -8.14 5.70
N ASP A 203 -8.70 -7.46 6.00
CA ASP A 203 -7.52 -8.09 6.61
C ASP A 203 -7.80 -8.55 8.05
N LEU A 204 -8.47 -7.72 8.84
CA LEU A 204 -8.87 -8.06 10.21
C LEU A 204 -9.76 -9.31 10.24
N LEU A 205 -10.74 -9.38 9.35
CA LEU A 205 -11.70 -10.49 9.28
C LEU A 205 -11.19 -11.69 8.45
N GLY A 206 -10.02 -11.58 7.79
CA GLY A 206 -9.49 -12.65 6.95
C GLY A 206 -10.36 -12.92 5.71
N LEU A 207 -10.89 -11.87 5.10
CA LEU A 207 -11.69 -11.90 3.88
C LEU A 207 -10.80 -11.75 2.65
N THR A 208 -11.33 -12.17 1.49
CA THR A 208 -10.65 -12.06 0.19
C THR A 208 -11.29 -11.03 -0.74
N ASP A 209 -12.43 -10.46 -0.32
CA ASP A 209 -13.23 -9.54 -1.11
C ASP A 209 -12.50 -8.25 -1.43
N ARG A 210 -12.63 -7.81 -2.68
CA ARG A 210 -12.01 -6.58 -3.18
C ARG A 210 -13.04 -5.46 -3.26
N VAL A 211 -12.67 -4.28 -2.76
CA VAL A 211 -13.55 -3.10 -2.73
C VAL A 211 -13.53 -2.35 -4.07
N ASN A 212 -12.33 -2.19 -4.64
CA ASN A 212 -12.12 -1.48 -5.89
C ASN A 212 -11.03 -2.16 -6.74
N VAL A 213 -11.25 -2.18 -8.05
CA VAL A 213 -10.27 -2.50 -9.08
C VAL A 213 -9.97 -1.22 -9.86
N PRO A 214 -8.80 -0.57 -9.64
CA PRO A 214 -8.41 0.61 -10.40
C PRO A 214 -8.45 0.37 -11.91
N GLY A 215 -8.92 1.38 -12.66
CA GLY A 215 -8.99 1.32 -14.13
C GLY A 215 -10.15 0.49 -14.70
N VAL A 216 -11.00 -0.13 -13.86
CA VAL A 216 -12.15 -0.92 -14.32
C VAL A 216 -13.45 -0.15 -14.12
N LEU A 217 -14.23 -0.01 -15.19
CA LEU A 217 -15.57 0.63 -15.19
C LEU A 217 -16.65 -0.44 -15.39
N ALA A 218 -16.72 -1.42 -14.50
CA ALA A 218 -17.65 -2.55 -14.62
C ALA A 218 -18.87 -2.47 -13.69
N GLY A 219 -19.04 -1.39 -12.91
CA GLY A 219 -20.15 -1.23 -11.96
C GLY A 219 -20.05 -2.07 -10.67
N GLU A 220 -19.01 -2.91 -10.57
CA GLU A 220 -18.74 -3.77 -9.40
C GLU A 220 -17.85 -3.10 -8.34
N ASN A 221 -17.23 -1.98 -8.68
CA ASN A 221 -16.45 -1.18 -7.72
C ASN A 221 -17.39 -0.45 -6.75
N TRP A 222 -16.97 -0.35 -5.48
CA TRP A 222 -17.66 0.44 -4.44
C TRP A 222 -19.07 -0.03 -4.04
N VAL A 223 -19.50 -1.20 -4.51
CA VAL A 223 -20.81 -1.79 -4.13
C VAL A 223 -20.69 -2.89 -3.08
N TRP A 224 -19.49 -3.43 -2.87
CA TRP A 224 -19.25 -4.48 -1.88
C TRP A 224 -19.62 -4.02 -0.47
N ARG A 225 -20.23 -4.92 0.29
CA ARG A 225 -20.59 -4.73 1.69
C ARG A 225 -20.26 -6.00 2.45
N LEU A 226 -19.97 -5.85 3.73
CA LEU A 226 -19.96 -6.98 4.65
C LEU A 226 -21.34 -7.65 4.66
N ASP A 227 -21.34 -8.97 4.76
CA ASP A 227 -22.55 -9.82 4.85
C ASP A 227 -23.25 -9.74 6.21
N MET A 228 -22.95 -8.69 6.98
CA MET A 228 -23.44 -8.49 8.34
C MET A 228 -23.55 -7.01 8.71
N THR A 229 -24.37 -6.76 9.73
CA THR A 229 -24.55 -5.42 10.27
C THR A 229 -23.49 -5.10 11.33
N VAL A 230 -23.32 -3.81 11.63
CA VAL A 230 -22.49 -3.35 12.77
C VAL A 230 -22.97 -3.96 14.11
N LYS A 231 -24.27 -4.21 14.25
CA LYS A 231 -24.85 -4.84 15.44
C LYS A 231 -24.44 -6.31 15.56
N ASP A 232 -24.28 -7.02 14.45
CA ASP A 232 -23.83 -8.42 14.46
C ASP A 232 -22.33 -8.50 14.78
N LEU A 233 -21.52 -7.59 14.22
CA LEU A 233 -20.10 -7.46 14.54
C LEU A 233 -19.83 -7.27 16.05
N THR A 234 -20.75 -6.62 16.76
CA THR A 234 -20.61 -6.33 18.20
C THR A 234 -21.22 -7.39 19.12
N ARG A 235 -22.00 -8.34 18.59
CA ARG A 235 -22.74 -9.34 19.38
C ARG A 235 -22.35 -10.78 19.10
N ASN A 236 -21.83 -11.05 17.91
CA ASN A 236 -21.40 -12.39 17.56
C ASN A 236 -20.14 -12.76 18.39
N PRO A 237 -20.14 -13.89 19.12
CA PRO A 237 -18.99 -14.32 19.91
C PRO A 237 -17.70 -14.46 19.09
N HIS A 238 -17.80 -14.87 17.82
CA HIS A 238 -16.65 -14.99 16.92
C HIS A 238 -15.96 -13.63 16.70
N TRP A 239 -16.73 -12.60 16.31
CA TRP A 239 -16.19 -11.25 16.08
C TRP A 239 -15.71 -10.58 17.37
N THR A 240 -16.37 -10.87 18.49
CA THR A 240 -15.95 -10.41 19.81
C THR A 240 -14.58 -10.98 20.19
N ALA A 241 -14.32 -12.25 19.86
CA ALA A 241 -13.02 -12.88 20.10
C ALA A 241 -11.92 -12.23 19.24
N ILE A 242 -12.16 -11.99 17.95
CA ILE A 242 -11.21 -11.28 17.06
C ILE A 242 -10.92 -9.88 17.57
N ALA A 243 -11.94 -9.11 17.95
CA ALA A 243 -11.76 -7.76 18.48
C ALA A 243 -10.98 -7.75 19.82
N THR A 244 -11.18 -8.77 20.67
CA THR A 244 -10.43 -8.94 21.91
C THR A 244 -8.97 -9.30 21.65
N GLY A 245 -8.72 -10.23 20.72
CA GLY A 245 -7.37 -10.60 20.28
C GLY A 245 -6.60 -9.41 19.72
N LEU A 246 -7.23 -8.61 18.83
CA LEU A 246 -6.65 -7.38 18.31
C LEU A 246 -6.31 -6.40 19.43
N ARG A 247 -7.22 -6.18 20.39
CA ARG A 247 -6.97 -5.28 21.53
C ARG A 247 -5.76 -5.73 22.34
N ASN A 248 -5.67 -7.02 22.66
CA ASN A 248 -4.54 -7.58 23.41
C ASN A 248 -3.23 -7.41 22.64
N MET A 249 -3.23 -7.71 21.35
CA MET A 249 -2.09 -7.49 20.47
C MET A 249 -1.64 -6.03 20.48
N LEU A 250 -2.57 -5.07 20.33
CA LEU A 250 -2.23 -3.65 20.35
C LEU A 250 -1.68 -3.18 21.71
N HIS A 251 -2.13 -3.78 22.82
CA HIS A 251 -1.51 -3.53 24.13
C HIS A 251 -0.08 -4.09 24.20
N GLU A 252 0.13 -5.33 23.78
CA GLU A 252 1.43 -6.00 23.80
C GLU A 252 2.47 -5.31 22.91
N THR A 253 2.03 -4.74 21.79
CA THR A 253 2.90 -4.00 20.86
C THR A 253 3.01 -2.51 21.20
N GLY A 254 2.47 -2.06 22.34
CA GLY A 254 2.57 -0.67 22.78
C GLY A 254 1.79 0.35 21.93
N ARG A 255 0.80 -0.12 21.15
CA ARG A 255 -0.04 0.71 20.26
C ARG A 255 -1.29 1.27 20.93
N CYS A 256 -1.70 0.68 22.05
CA CYS A 256 -2.69 1.31 22.92
C CYS A 256 -1.99 2.32 23.84
N ALA A 257 -2.48 3.57 23.86
CA ALA A 257 -2.04 4.53 24.86
C ALA A 257 -2.24 3.92 26.26
N ALA A 258 -1.19 3.91 27.08
CA ALA A 258 -1.41 3.94 28.53
C ALA A 258 -2.28 5.17 28.79
N GLY A 259 -3.47 4.98 29.36
CA GLY A 259 -4.49 6.02 29.46
C GLY A 259 -3.89 7.37 29.86
N LYS A 260 -4.10 8.38 29.03
CA LYS A 260 -3.99 9.78 29.43
C LYS A 260 -5.39 10.29 29.71
#